data_AF-A0A958LUR2-F1
#
_entry.id   AF-A0A958LUR2-F1
#
_cell.length_a   1.000
_cell.length_b   1.000
_cell.length_c   1.000
_cell.angle_alpha   90.00
_cell.angle_beta   90.00
_cell.angle_gamma   90.00
#
_symmetry.space_group_name_H-M   'P 1'
#
loop_
_entity.id
_entity.type
_entity.pdbx_description
1 polymer ?
#
loop_
_entity_poly.entity_id
_entity_poly.type
_entity_poly.pdbx_seq_one_letter_code
_entity_poly.pdbx_strand_id
1 'polypeptide(L)'
;MIKRIKKIQNVGKFSDCSSSGCEFKKETIIFGFNTQGKSTLTAIFRSIQTGNNDLVIGRKTFGATSDKRIEVDFEENGSNDPYIFQSRKWNKNNPNIIIFDSKFITENVFDGESVSFDQQKNLNTIIIGKRGQELNQEITDLQTLSDKCTDDKRGKTKEFSKHFPGKDFATFNALTKNDAIDKEIEDKEKEIKFEKDKDKIKTAVETYINKFSKIRFDVRDSLAKTLDVKQDEIEEHIKAHFKKSDNAETFLSEGLEFLHEKTDTETIRSCVFCSQELGVDAEKLIDTYSSFFKGGYADLQKEVEEATEYFKDLNLEAGLSKIAVDLNSKDLDIGLTEEKVKELAKLKKNFEKEVES
;
A
#
# COMPACT_ATOMS: atom_id res chain seq x y z
N MET A 1 27.26 47.11 -38.95
CA MET A 1 26.71 47.34 -40.32
C MET A 1 26.69 46.00 -41.06
N ILE A 2 25.71 45.71 -41.94
CA ILE A 2 25.78 44.49 -42.77
C ILE A 2 26.99 44.66 -43.71
N LYS A 3 27.94 43.72 -43.69
CA LYS A 3 29.18 43.81 -44.47
C LYS A 3 29.05 43.08 -45.80
N ARG A 4 28.60 41.82 -45.77
CA ARG A 4 28.41 40.97 -46.97
C ARG A 4 27.53 39.77 -46.66
N ILE A 5 26.96 39.20 -47.72
CA ILE A 5 26.30 37.90 -47.67
C ILE A 5 27.31 36.87 -48.21
N LYS A 6 27.89 36.07 -47.33
CA LYS A 6 28.86 35.06 -47.74
C LYS A 6 28.19 33.90 -48.47
N LYS A 7 27.12 33.37 -47.87
CA LYS A 7 26.43 32.19 -48.40
C LYS A 7 24.93 32.20 -48.08
N ILE A 8 24.11 31.80 -49.06
CA ILE A 8 22.70 31.42 -48.86
C ILE A 8 22.46 30.11 -49.60
N GLN A 9 22.12 29.05 -48.87
CA GLN A 9 21.93 27.71 -49.39
C GLN A 9 20.56 27.17 -49.00
N ASN A 10 19.83 26.64 -49.99
CA ASN A 10 18.52 26.00 -49.87
C ASN A 10 17.40 26.87 -49.28
N VAL A 11 17.44 28.19 -49.52
CA VAL A 11 16.40 29.15 -49.07
C VAL A 11 15.74 29.86 -50.25
N GLY A 12 14.44 29.63 -50.44
CA GLY A 12 13.64 30.23 -51.51
C GLY A 12 14.15 29.86 -52.91
N LYS A 13 14.63 30.85 -53.67
CA LYS A 13 15.26 30.64 -54.98
C LYS A 13 16.77 30.43 -54.89
N PHE A 14 17.38 30.66 -53.73
CA PHE A 14 18.80 30.47 -53.54
C PHE A 14 19.08 28.99 -53.26
N SER A 15 19.47 28.23 -54.29
CA SER A 15 19.92 26.84 -54.15
C SER A 15 21.31 26.80 -53.50
N ASP A 16 22.29 27.49 -54.08
CA ASP A 16 23.63 27.68 -53.51
C ASP A 16 24.24 29.01 -53.99
N CYS A 17 23.85 30.09 -53.34
CA CYS A 17 24.37 31.43 -53.63
C CYS A 17 25.61 31.69 -52.77
N SER A 18 26.75 31.96 -53.42
CA SER A 18 27.97 32.41 -52.76
C SER A 18 28.40 33.75 -53.36
N SER A 19 28.41 34.80 -52.54
CA SER A 19 28.69 36.18 -52.98
C SER A 19 29.66 36.88 -52.03
N SER A 20 30.67 36.14 -51.56
CA SER A 20 31.61 36.60 -50.54
C SER A 20 32.48 37.81 -50.98
N GLY A 21 32.54 38.08 -52.29
CA GLY A 21 33.26 39.21 -52.88
C GLY A 21 32.44 40.51 -52.99
N CYS A 22 31.13 40.46 -52.74
CA CYS A 22 30.25 41.63 -52.82
C CYS A 22 30.00 42.20 -51.43
N GLU A 23 30.57 43.37 -51.16
CA GLU A 23 30.35 44.08 -49.89
C GLU A 23 29.27 45.15 -50.01
N PHE A 24 28.48 45.27 -48.95
CA PHE A 24 27.55 46.38 -48.78
C PHE A 24 28.32 47.64 -48.41
N LYS A 25 27.95 48.74 -49.04
CA LYS A 25 28.35 50.10 -48.66
C LYS A 25 27.18 50.80 -47.96
N LYS A 26 27.42 52.02 -47.47
CA LYS A 26 26.42 52.82 -46.74
C LYS A 26 25.08 52.87 -47.48
N GLU A 27 25.15 52.98 -48.80
CA GLU A 27 24.00 52.90 -49.70
C GLU A 27 24.27 51.75 -50.68
N THR A 28 23.37 50.76 -50.71
CA THR A 28 23.47 49.59 -51.58
C THR A 28 22.11 49.31 -52.20
N ILE A 29 22.05 49.24 -53.53
CA ILE A 29 20.83 48.95 -54.26
C ILE A 29 20.87 47.49 -54.72
N ILE A 30 19.86 46.72 -54.31
CA ILE A 30 19.64 45.35 -54.80
C ILE A 30 18.41 45.36 -55.69
N PHE A 31 18.60 45.02 -56.96
CA PHE A 31 17.51 44.92 -57.94
C PHE A 31 17.50 43.54 -58.59
N GLY A 32 16.37 43.22 -59.22
CA GLY A 32 16.14 41.97 -59.92
C GLY A 32 14.68 41.85 -60.31
N PHE A 33 14.35 40.93 -61.22
CA PHE A 33 12.96 40.71 -61.63
C PHE A 33 12.07 40.21 -60.49
N ASN A 34 10.76 40.20 -60.73
CA ASN A 34 9.82 39.56 -59.81
C ASN A 34 10.18 38.08 -59.64
N THR A 35 9.89 37.54 -58.46
CA THR A 35 10.18 36.14 -58.08
C THR A 35 11.67 35.75 -57.95
N GLN A 36 12.62 36.68 -58.14
CA GLN A 36 14.06 36.42 -58.05
C GLN A 36 14.63 36.46 -56.61
N GLY A 37 13.79 36.34 -55.59
CA GLY A 37 14.26 36.19 -54.20
C GLY A 37 14.53 37.49 -53.42
N LYS A 38 14.17 38.67 -53.94
CA LYS A 38 14.26 39.95 -53.19
C LYS A 38 13.53 39.88 -51.84
N SER A 39 12.27 39.45 -51.84
CA SER A 39 11.49 39.25 -50.60
C SER A 39 12.03 38.12 -49.72
N THR A 40 12.73 37.13 -50.30
CA THR A 40 13.43 36.09 -49.54
C THR A 40 14.58 36.70 -48.75
N LEU A 41 15.33 37.62 -49.35
CA LEU A 41 16.40 38.33 -48.66
C LEU A 41 15.87 39.20 -47.52
N THR A 42 14.76 39.92 -47.73
CA THR A 42 14.07 40.66 -46.66
C THR A 42 13.65 39.73 -45.52
N ALA A 43 13.14 38.54 -45.82
CA ALA A 43 12.76 37.56 -44.80
C ALA A 43 13.96 37.02 -44.00
N ILE A 44 15.12 36.86 -44.63
CA ILE A 44 16.36 36.46 -43.95
C ILE A 44 16.77 37.54 -42.96
N PHE A 45 16.83 38.81 -43.37
CA PHE A 45 17.14 39.92 -42.47
C PHE A 45 16.12 40.07 -41.35
N ARG A 46 14.83 39.88 -41.63
CA ARG A 46 13.76 39.91 -40.61
C ARG A 46 13.88 38.77 -39.60
N SER A 47 14.35 37.60 -40.06
CA SER A 47 14.61 36.46 -39.18
C SER A 47 15.79 36.74 -38.24
N ILE A 48 16.86 37.36 -38.74
CA ILE A 48 17.99 37.83 -37.91
C ILE A 48 17.54 38.92 -36.92
N GLN A 49 16.65 39.82 -37.34
CA GLN A 49 16.14 40.92 -36.49
C GLN A 49 15.28 40.41 -35.33
N THR A 50 14.30 39.55 -35.63
CA THR A 50 13.28 39.12 -34.66
C THR A 50 13.64 37.84 -33.92
N GLY A 51 14.64 37.09 -34.40
CA GLY A 51 14.94 35.74 -33.93
C GLY A 51 13.92 34.69 -34.37
N ASN A 52 12.89 35.07 -35.13
CA ASN A 52 11.89 34.14 -35.65
C ASN A 52 12.49 33.34 -36.82
N ASN A 53 12.90 32.11 -36.53
CA ASN A 53 13.50 31.19 -37.49
C ASN A 53 12.50 30.65 -38.53
N ASP A 54 11.20 30.66 -38.24
CA ASP A 54 10.16 30.10 -39.12
C ASP A 54 10.09 30.85 -40.46
N LEU A 55 10.44 32.15 -40.45
CA LEU A 55 10.55 32.98 -41.64
C LEU A 55 11.55 32.40 -42.66
N VAL A 56 12.61 31.73 -42.21
CA VAL A 56 13.61 31.07 -43.07
C VAL A 56 13.25 29.60 -43.30
N ILE A 57 12.80 28.90 -42.26
CA ILE A 57 12.47 27.47 -42.32
C ILE A 57 11.37 27.21 -43.36
N GLY A 58 10.31 28.01 -43.35
CA GLY A 58 9.16 27.88 -44.25
C GLY A 58 9.47 28.14 -45.73
N ARG A 59 10.65 28.71 -46.03
CA ARG A 59 11.08 29.03 -47.40
C ARG A 59 12.12 28.03 -47.89
N LYS A 60 11.79 26.73 -47.96
CA LYS A 60 12.69 25.70 -48.51
C LYS A 60 12.79 25.81 -50.04
N THR A 61 14.00 25.72 -50.58
CA THR A 61 14.20 25.59 -52.04
C THR A 61 13.59 24.29 -52.56
N PHE A 62 12.87 24.37 -53.67
CA PHE A 62 12.23 23.21 -54.29
C PHE A 62 13.28 22.17 -54.72
N GLY A 63 13.04 20.89 -54.42
CA GLY A 63 13.97 19.79 -54.76
C GLY A 63 15.22 19.68 -53.87
N ALA A 64 15.41 20.57 -52.88
CA ALA A 64 16.57 20.50 -51.99
C ALA A 64 16.47 19.34 -50.98
N THR A 65 17.51 18.51 -50.93
CA THR A 65 17.66 17.39 -49.97
C THR A 65 18.59 17.73 -48.80
N SER A 66 19.51 18.68 -48.98
CA SER A 66 20.44 19.14 -47.95
C SER A 66 19.87 20.25 -47.06
N ASP A 67 20.51 20.45 -45.91
CA ASP A 67 20.10 21.45 -44.93
C ASP A 67 20.25 22.89 -45.44
N LYS A 68 19.49 23.80 -44.82
CA LYS A 68 19.60 25.24 -45.05
C LYS A 68 20.83 25.77 -44.35
N ARG A 69 21.62 26.59 -45.05
CA ARG A 69 22.74 27.32 -44.45
C ARG A 69 22.78 28.74 -44.95
N ILE A 70 22.86 29.68 -44.02
CA ILE A 70 23.02 31.11 -44.34
C ILE A 70 24.20 31.64 -43.53
N GLU A 71 25.03 32.45 -44.16
CA GLU A 71 26.14 33.14 -43.50
C GLU A 71 26.17 34.61 -43.98
N VAL A 72 25.96 35.53 -43.04
CA VAL A 72 26.00 36.98 -43.25
C VAL A 72 27.01 37.58 -42.29
N ASP A 73 27.95 38.36 -42.80
CA ASP A 73 28.91 39.07 -41.94
C ASP A 73 28.34 40.44 -41.58
N PHE A 74 28.44 40.79 -40.30
CA PHE A 74 28.21 42.14 -39.80
C PHE A 74 29.54 42.74 -39.36
N GLU A 75 29.80 43.98 -39.75
CA GLU A 75 30.94 44.75 -39.27
C GLU A 75 30.59 45.43 -37.94
N GLU A 76 31.36 45.11 -36.91
CA GLU A 76 31.26 45.67 -35.56
C GLU A 76 32.67 45.98 -35.04
N ASN A 77 32.92 47.25 -34.67
CA ASN A 77 34.21 47.74 -34.16
C ASN A 77 35.43 47.38 -35.04
N GLY A 78 35.28 47.38 -36.37
CA GLY A 78 36.35 47.04 -37.32
C GLY A 78 36.64 45.54 -37.49
N SER A 79 35.83 44.68 -36.85
CA SER A 79 35.88 43.23 -37.00
C SER A 79 34.63 42.69 -37.71
N ASN A 80 34.78 41.60 -38.46
CA ASN A 80 33.66 40.93 -39.12
C ASN A 80 33.10 39.83 -38.20
N ASP A 81 31.89 40.02 -37.70
CA ASP A 81 31.17 39.04 -36.90
C ASP A 81 30.19 38.22 -37.78
N PRO A 82 30.37 36.89 -37.89
CA PRO A 82 29.53 36.05 -38.73
C PRO A 82 28.22 35.63 -38.04
N TYR A 83 27.10 35.90 -38.72
CA TYR A 83 25.76 35.44 -38.34
C TYR A 83 25.41 34.22 -39.21
N ILE A 84 25.27 33.08 -38.56
CA ILE A 84 25.14 31.77 -39.19
C ILE A 84 23.79 31.16 -38.82
N PHE A 85 23.02 30.82 -39.85
CA PHE A 85 21.84 29.97 -39.72
C PHE A 85 22.21 28.54 -40.09
N GLN A 86 22.11 27.63 -39.13
CA GLN A 86 22.33 26.20 -39.33
C GLN A 86 21.45 25.42 -38.35
N SER A 87 21.06 24.19 -38.70
CA SER A 87 20.25 23.33 -37.81
C SER A 87 18.96 24.02 -37.33
N ARG A 88 18.32 24.77 -38.23
CA ARG A 88 17.06 25.51 -38.02
C ARG A 88 17.12 26.67 -37.01
N LYS A 89 18.31 27.16 -36.63
CA LYS A 89 18.48 28.29 -35.71
C LYS A 89 19.59 29.24 -36.16
N TRP A 90 19.45 30.51 -35.82
CA TRP A 90 20.56 31.47 -35.86
C TRP A 90 21.48 31.30 -34.65
N ASN A 91 22.78 31.50 -34.84
CA ASN A 91 23.74 31.60 -33.74
C ASN A 91 23.58 32.89 -32.92
N LYS A 92 23.14 33.97 -33.56
CA LYS A 92 23.00 35.32 -33.00
C LYS A 92 21.85 36.05 -33.71
N ASN A 93 21.24 37.02 -33.01
CA ASN A 93 20.22 37.91 -33.55
C ASN A 93 20.72 39.35 -33.51
N ASN A 94 20.27 40.19 -34.44
CA ASN A 94 20.65 41.59 -34.49
C ASN A 94 19.40 42.50 -34.54
N PRO A 95 18.95 43.04 -33.40
CA PRO A 95 17.76 43.86 -33.33
C PRO A 95 17.92 45.25 -33.98
N ASN A 96 19.15 45.65 -34.33
CA ASN A 96 19.45 46.96 -34.93
C ASN A 96 19.13 47.04 -36.43
N ILE A 97 18.66 45.95 -37.04
CA ILE A 97 18.18 45.95 -38.42
C ILE A 97 16.78 46.55 -38.44
N ILE A 98 16.53 47.54 -39.30
CA ILE A 98 15.21 48.12 -39.50
C ILE A 98 14.76 47.82 -40.93
N ILE A 99 13.54 47.31 -41.08
CA ILE A 99 13.00 46.85 -42.37
C ILE A 99 11.73 47.62 -42.68
N PHE A 100 11.76 48.39 -43.77
CA PHE A 100 10.61 49.13 -44.30
C PHE A 100 10.11 48.44 -45.57
N ASP A 101 9.20 47.48 -45.41
CA ASP A 101 8.54 46.78 -46.52
C ASP A 101 7.02 46.92 -46.43
N SER A 102 6.30 46.30 -47.37
CA SER A 102 4.83 46.32 -47.38
C SER A 102 4.23 45.82 -46.07
N LYS A 103 4.86 44.86 -45.39
CA LYS A 103 4.40 44.37 -44.08
C LYS A 103 4.49 45.46 -43.02
N PHE A 104 5.61 46.19 -42.96
CA PHE A 104 5.74 47.33 -42.06
C PHE A 104 4.67 48.40 -42.34
N ILE A 105 4.41 48.69 -43.62
CA ILE A 105 3.38 49.65 -44.03
C ILE A 105 1.99 49.18 -43.57
N THR A 106 1.59 47.94 -43.88
CA THR A 106 0.28 47.41 -43.48
C THR A 106 0.08 47.37 -41.96
N GLU A 107 1.13 47.07 -41.20
CA GLU A 107 1.06 46.93 -39.74
C GLU A 107 1.07 48.28 -38.99
N ASN A 108 1.64 49.33 -39.59
CA ASN A 108 1.99 50.55 -38.85
C ASN A 108 1.66 51.88 -39.56
N VAL A 109 1.35 51.86 -40.86
CA VAL A 109 1.09 53.06 -41.66
C VAL A 109 -0.37 53.03 -42.14
N PHE A 110 -1.07 54.16 -42.01
CA PHE A 110 -2.45 54.28 -42.44
C PHE A 110 -2.55 54.23 -43.97
N ASP A 111 -3.12 53.15 -44.50
CA ASP A 111 -3.59 53.08 -45.88
C ASP A 111 -5.06 53.52 -45.85
N GLY A 112 -5.34 54.72 -46.33
CA GLY A 112 -6.46 55.59 -45.91
C GLY A 112 -7.91 55.10 -46.14
N GLU A 113 -8.14 53.81 -46.39
CA GLU A 113 -9.45 53.22 -46.68
C GLU A 113 -10.10 52.54 -45.45
N SER A 114 -9.30 52.07 -44.48
CA SER A 114 -9.82 51.65 -43.16
C SER A 114 -8.72 51.63 -42.09
N VAL A 115 -9.02 52.14 -40.90
CA VAL A 115 -8.11 52.10 -39.73
C VAL A 115 -8.52 50.92 -38.85
N SER A 116 -7.64 49.93 -38.71
CA SER A 116 -7.87 48.86 -37.74
C SER A 116 -7.44 49.30 -36.34
N PHE A 117 -8.11 48.79 -35.31
CA PHE A 117 -7.74 49.03 -33.91
C PHE A 117 -6.30 48.59 -33.63
N ASP A 118 -5.87 47.49 -34.26
CA ASP A 118 -4.50 46.97 -34.15
C ASP A 118 -3.46 47.92 -34.76
N GLN A 119 -3.76 48.57 -35.90
CA GLN A 119 -2.88 49.57 -36.50
C GLN A 119 -2.72 50.80 -35.58
N GLN A 120 -3.80 51.27 -34.96
CA GLN A 120 -3.75 52.39 -34.01
C GLN A 120 -2.93 52.04 -32.77
N LYS A 121 -3.08 50.82 -32.24
CA LYS A 121 -2.29 50.31 -31.11
C LYS A 121 -0.81 50.17 -31.46
N ASN A 122 -0.49 49.63 -32.63
CA ASN A 122 0.89 49.44 -33.09
C ASN A 122 1.58 50.78 -33.41
N LEU A 123 0.87 51.74 -33.99
CA LEU A 123 1.42 53.07 -34.23
C LEU A 123 1.76 53.78 -32.92
N ASN A 124 0.86 53.75 -31.93
CA ASN A 124 1.15 54.29 -30.60
C ASN A 124 2.38 53.60 -29.98
N THR A 125 2.52 52.30 -30.23
CA THR A 125 3.66 51.50 -29.78
C THR A 125 4.98 51.92 -30.44
N ILE A 126 4.95 52.37 -31.70
CA ILE A 126 6.11 52.96 -32.38
C ILE A 126 6.41 54.36 -31.83
N ILE A 127 5.40 55.20 -31.64
CA ILE A 127 5.54 56.58 -31.15
C ILE A 127 6.14 56.62 -29.75
N ILE A 128 5.71 55.70 -28.88
CA ILE A 128 6.20 55.56 -27.50
C ILE A 128 7.66 55.05 -27.47
N GLY A 129 8.09 54.33 -28.50
CA GLY A 129 9.43 53.77 -28.62
C GLY A 129 9.69 52.53 -27.76
N LYS A 130 10.87 51.93 -27.93
CA LYS A 130 11.27 50.65 -27.31
C LYS A 130 11.12 50.64 -25.79
N ARG A 131 11.45 51.76 -25.12
CA ARG A 131 11.39 51.84 -23.65
C ARG A 131 9.96 51.76 -23.11
N GLY A 132 8.99 52.39 -23.77
CA GLY A 132 7.61 52.29 -23.30
C GLY A 132 6.91 51.00 -23.72
N GLN A 133 7.42 50.29 -24.75
CA GLN A 133 7.05 48.89 -24.98
C GLN A 133 7.46 47.99 -23.83
N GLU A 134 8.72 48.10 -23.39
CA GLU A 134 9.24 47.33 -22.25
C GLU A 134 8.43 47.62 -20.98
N LEU A 135 8.13 48.89 -20.70
CA LEU A 135 7.32 49.28 -19.54
C LEU A 135 5.87 48.78 -19.63
N ASN A 136 5.24 48.83 -20.81
CA ASN A 136 3.88 48.28 -20.98
C ASN A 136 3.85 46.77 -20.79
N GLN A 137 4.88 46.06 -21.25
CA GLN A 137 5.00 44.62 -21.00
C GLN A 137 5.15 44.35 -19.50
N GLU A 138 6.02 45.09 -18.81
CA GLU A 138 6.23 44.96 -17.36
C GLU A 138 4.93 45.23 -16.57
N ILE A 139 4.16 46.26 -16.95
CA ILE A 139 2.84 46.53 -16.35
C ILE A 139 1.89 45.36 -16.54
N THR A 140 1.83 44.80 -17.75
CA THR A 140 0.94 43.67 -18.08
C THR A 140 1.32 42.43 -17.29
N ASP A 141 2.63 42.17 -17.15
CA ASP A 141 3.16 41.03 -16.39
C ASP A 141 2.83 41.18 -14.90
N LEU A 142 3.01 42.39 -14.34
CA LEU A 142 2.67 42.71 -12.94
C LEU A 142 1.16 42.59 -12.68
N GLN A 143 0.31 43.04 -13.61
CA GLN A 143 -1.15 42.87 -13.52
C GLN A 143 -1.52 41.39 -13.47
N THR A 144 -0.94 40.58 -14.37
CA THR A 144 -1.17 39.13 -14.42
C THR A 144 -0.75 38.44 -13.11
N LEU A 145 0.36 38.88 -12.50
CA LEU A 145 0.80 38.38 -11.19
C LEU A 145 -0.16 38.77 -10.07
N SER A 146 -0.64 40.02 -10.05
CA SER A 146 -1.62 40.50 -9.07
C SER A 146 -2.94 39.73 -9.15
N ASP A 147 -3.41 39.46 -10.36
CA ASP A 147 -4.63 38.69 -10.59
C ASP A 147 -4.49 37.25 -10.08
N LYS A 148 -3.35 36.59 -10.38
CA LYS A 148 -3.03 35.26 -9.84
C LYS A 148 -3.01 35.24 -8.32
N CYS A 149 -2.33 36.19 -7.67
CA CYS A 149 -2.31 36.27 -6.21
C CYS A 149 -3.70 36.50 -5.62
N THR A 150 -4.55 37.26 -6.31
CA THR A 150 -5.93 37.51 -5.88
C THR A 150 -6.78 36.25 -6.00
N ASP A 151 -6.62 35.50 -7.07
CA ASP A 151 -7.31 34.21 -7.28
C ASP A 151 -6.84 33.15 -6.29
N ASP A 152 -5.54 33.04 -6.04
CA ASP A 152 -4.98 32.14 -5.02
C ASP A 152 -5.52 32.49 -3.63
N LYS A 153 -5.54 33.78 -3.28
CA LYS A 153 -6.14 34.25 -2.02
C LYS A 153 -7.61 33.88 -1.93
N ARG A 154 -8.39 34.08 -3.01
CA ARG A 154 -9.81 33.69 -3.04
C ARG A 154 -9.98 32.18 -2.89
N GLY A 155 -9.14 31.38 -3.54
CA GLY A 155 -9.13 29.92 -3.42
C GLY A 155 -8.88 29.48 -1.98
N LYS A 156 -7.84 29.99 -1.35
CA LYS A 156 -7.48 29.68 0.04
C LYS A 156 -8.53 30.14 1.04
N THR A 157 -9.12 31.33 0.85
CA THR A 157 -10.23 31.81 1.68
C THR A 157 -11.47 30.91 1.56
N LYS A 158 -11.78 30.42 0.34
CA LYS A 158 -12.87 29.46 0.15
C LYS A 158 -12.60 28.14 0.87
N GLU A 159 -11.40 27.57 0.75
CA GLU A 159 -10.99 26.37 1.49
C GLU A 159 -11.14 26.58 2.99
N PHE A 160 -10.64 27.69 3.52
CA PHE A 160 -10.77 28.05 4.93
C PHE A 160 -12.24 28.12 5.38
N SER A 161 -13.09 28.84 4.63
CA SER A 161 -14.51 28.97 4.95
C SER A 161 -15.28 27.65 4.88
N LYS A 162 -14.85 26.71 4.03
CA LYS A 162 -15.44 25.36 3.91
C LYS A 162 -15.11 24.50 5.12
N HIS A 163 -13.86 24.54 5.58
CA HIS A 163 -13.40 23.73 6.71
C HIS A 163 -13.78 24.35 8.07
N PHE A 164 -13.90 25.67 8.15
CA PHE A 164 -14.17 26.40 9.40
C PHE A 164 -15.32 27.41 9.24
N PRO A 165 -16.57 26.95 9.08
CA PRO A 165 -17.71 27.84 8.98
C PRO A 165 -17.86 28.69 10.26
N GLY A 166 -17.96 30.01 10.10
CA GLY A 166 -18.20 30.96 11.20
C GLY A 166 -16.99 31.34 12.06
N LYS A 167 -15.76 30.89 11.71
CA LYS A 167 -14.54 31.35 12.38
C LYS A 167 -13.83 32.42 11.56
N ASP A 168 -13.29 33.42 12.25
CA ASP A 168 -12.45 34.44 11.62
C ASP A 168 -11.03 33.92 11.36
N PHE A 169 -10.44 34.37 10.25
CA PHE A 169 -9.09 33.97 9.85
C PHE A 169 -8.04 34.51 10.83
N ALA A 170 -8.25 35.69 11.42
CA ALA A 170 -7.33 36.23 12.42
C ALA A 170 -7.28 35.34 13.68
N THR A 171 -8.44 34.81 14.09
CA THR A 171 -8.53 33.86 15.22
C THR A 171 -7.83 32.54 14.90
N PHE A 172 -7.91 32.06 13.66
CA PHE A 172 -7.18 30.84 13.23
C PHE A 172 -5.67 31.05 13.22
N ASN A 173 -5.20 32.18 12.70
CA ASN A 173 -3.77 32.49 12.67
C ASN A 173 -3.17 32.73 14.07
N ALA A 174 -4.00 33.12 15.03
CA ALA A 174 -3.62 33.29 16.43
C ALA A 174 -3.58 31.97 17.23
N LEU A 175 -3.93 30.82 16.62
CA LEU A 175 -3.83 29.53 17.29
C LEU A 175 -2.36 29.18 17.53
N THR A 176 -2.02 28.92 18.79
CA THR A 176 -0.71 28.39 19.17
C THR A 176 -0.56 26.98 18.62
N LYS A 177 0.52 26.77 17.86
CA LYS A 177 0.90 25.43 17.39
C LYS A 177 1.15 24.53 18.60
N ASN A 178 0.36 23.48 18.76
CA ASN A 178 0.63 22.43 19.72
C ASN A 178 1.47 21.36 19.02
N ASP A 179 2.74 21.25 19.42
CA ASP A 179 3.70 20.30 18.83
C ASP A 179 3.39 18.82 19.17
N ALA A 180 2.41 18.56 20.06
CA ALA A 180 1.94 17.23 20.41
C ALA A 180 0.62 16.81 19.71
N ILE A 181 0.08 17.64 18.80
CA ILE A 181 -1.19 17.35 18.10
C ILE A 181 -1.17 15.99 17.40
N ASP A 182 -0.06 15.61 16.78
CA ASP A 182 0.02 14.34 16.04
C ASP A 182 -0.16 13.13 16.98
N LYS A 183 0.39 13.20 18.21
CA LYS A 183 0.18 12.16 19.23
C LYS A 183 -1.26 12.11 19.71
N GLU A 184 -1.88 13.29 19.95
CA GLU A 184 -3.28 13.35 20.37
C GLU A 184 -4.23 12.82 19.29
N ILE A 185 -3.90 13.04 18.01
CA ILE A 185 -4.64 12.47 16.87
C ILE A 185 -4.46 10.96 16.83
N GLU A 186 -3.22 10.45 16.92
CA GLU A 186 -2.97 9.00 16.94
C GLU A 186 -3.73 8.29 18.09
N ASP A 187 -3.75 8.91 19.28
CA ASP A 187 -4.47 8.35 20.43
C ASP A 187 -6.00 8.35 20.19
N LYS A 188 -6.54 9.41 19.59
CA LYS A 188 -7.97 9.48 19.23
C LYS A 188 -8.34 8.53 18.10
N GLU A 189 -7.45 8.32 17.13
CA GLU A 189 -7.65 7.34 16.06
C GLU A 189 -7.66 5.91 16.60
N LYS A 190 -6.76 5.59 17.55
CA LYS A 190 -6.79 4.31 18.27
C LYS A 190 -8.10 4.13 19.03
N GLU A 191 -8.59 5.17 19.71
CA GLU A 191 -9.87 5.13 20.43
C GLU A 191 -11.06 4.89 19.47
N ILE A 192 -11.07 5.55 18.30
CA ILE A 192 -12.10 5.35 17.27
C ILE A 192 -12.04 3.93 16.69
N LYS A 193 -10.83 3.41 16.42
CA LYS A 193 -10.63 2.05 15.91
C LYS A 193 -11.14 1.03 16.92
N PHE A 194 -10.84 1.22 18.21
CA PHE A 194 -11.34 0.39 19.30
C PHE A 194 -12.88 0.38 19.35
N GLU A 195 -13.53 1.54 19.28
CA GLU A 195 -15.00 1.61 19.33
C GLU A 195 -15.65 0.98 18.07
N LYS A 196 -15.02 1.10 16.89
CA LYS A 196 -15.48 0.43 15.66
C LYS A 196 -15.34 -1.09 15.70
N ASP A 197 -14.26 -1.59 16.30
CA ASP A 197 -13.98 -3.01 16.38
C ASP A 197 -14.59 -3.67 17.62
N LYS A 198 -15.24 -2.90 18.51
CA LYS A 198 -15.90 -3.35 19.74
C LYS A 198 -16.84 -4.52 19.54
N ASP A 199 -17.68 -4.49 18.50
CA ASP A 199 -18.60 -5.59 18.22
C ASP A 199 -17.86 -6.86 17.79
N LYS A 200 -16.81 -6.73 16.97
CA LYS A 200 -15.98 -7.86 16.54
C LYS A 200 -15.17 -8.45 17.70
N ILE A 201 -14.69 -7.58 18.59
CA ILE A 201 -13.99 -7.96 19.82
C ILE A 201 -14.95 -8.73 20.72
N LYS A 202 -16.16 -8.21 20.95
CA LYS A 202 -17.18 -8.85 21.76
C LYS A 202 -17.54 -10.25 21.22
N THR A 203 -17.80 -10.38 19.91
CA THR A 203 -18.09 -11.69 19.30
C THR A 203 -16.92 -12.67 19.40
N ALA A 204 -15.68 -12.20 19.23
CA ALA A 204 -14.50 -13.04 19.36
C ALA A 204 -14.33 -13.54 20.81
N VAL A 205 -14.44 -12.65 21.79
CA VAL A 205 -14.37 -12.98 23.21
C VAL A 205 -15.49 -13.94 23.60
N GLU A 206 -16.74 -13.70 23.18
CA GLU A 206 -17.87 -14.61 23.42
C GLU A 206 -17.63 -16.00 22.81
N THR A 207 -17.06 -16.07 21.61
CA THR A 207 -16.72 -17.34 20.95
C THR A 207 -15.69 -18.13 21.73
N TYR A 208 -14.65 -17.46 22.25
CA TYR A 208 -13.63 -18.11 23.05
C TYR A 208 -14.13 -18.50 24.43
N ILE A 209 -14.89 -17.64 25.12
CA ILE A 209 -15.54 -17.98 26.39
C ILE A 209 -16.44 -19.20 26.20
N ASN A 210 -17.24 -19.25 25.15
CA ASN A 210 -18.11 -20.40 24.83
C ASN A 210 -17.32 -21.67 24.49
N LYS A 211 -16.09 -21.54 23.95
CA LYS A 211 -15.22 -22.69 23.68
C LYS A 211 -14.61 -23.22 24.97
N PHE A 212 -14.19 -22.35 25.88
CA PHE A 212 -13.63 -22.73 27.18
C PHE A 212 -14.69 -23.22 28.17
N SER A 213 -15.90 -22.66 28.16
CA SER A 213 -17.00 -23.11 29.03
C SER A 213 -17.51 -24.51 28.69
N LYS A 214 -17.28 -24.97 27.45
CA LYS A 214 -17.55 -26.35 27.02
C LYS A 214 -16.48 -27.35 27.50
N ILE A 215 -15.35 -26.88 28.03
CA ILE A 215 -14.36 -27.77 28.61
C ILE A 215 -14.91 -28.29 29.94
N ARG A 216 -15.18 -29.59 30.01
CA ARG A 216 -15.64 -30.23 31.25
C ARG A 216 -14.44 -30.50 32.14
N PHE A 217 -14.30 -29.70 33.20
CA PHE A 217 -13.33 -29.94 34.27
C PHE A 217 -13.91 -30.79 35.41
N ASP A 218 -15.20 -31.11 35.36
CA ASP A 218 -15.93 -31.90 36.35
C ASP A 218 -15.67 -33.41 36.24
N VAL A 219 -14.44 -33.76 35.90
CA VAL A 219 -13.98 -35.14 35.74
C VAL A 219 -13.41 -35.66 37.06
N ARG A 220 -13.20 -34.75 38.02
CA ARG A 220 -12.75 -35.08 39.38
C ARG A 220 -13.73 -36.01 40.07
N ASP A 221 -15.02 -35.77 39.95
CA ASP A 221 -16.04 -36.59 40.60
C ASP A 221 -16.13 -37.97 39.95
N SER A 222 -15.96 -38.08 38.64
CA SER A 222 -15.85 -39.37 37.93
C SER A 222 -14.58 -40.14 38.29
N LEU A 223 -13.43 -39.45 38.40
CA LEU A 223 -12.13 -40.06 38.77
C LEU A 223 -12.00 -40.37 40.26
N ALA A 224 -12.80 -39.71 41.12
CA ALA A 224 -12.80 -39.92 42.57
C ALA A 224 -13.80 -41.00 43.02
N LYS A 225 -14.64 -41.53 42.12
CA LYS A 225 -15.51 -42.67 42.43
C LYS A 225 -14.65 -43.90 42.72
N THR A 226 -14.56 -44.26 44.00
CA THR A 226 -14.06 -45.55 44.45
C THR A 226 -15.23 -46.51 44.67
N LEU A 227 -15.14 -47.72 44.15
CA LEU A 227 -16.10 -48.78 44.46
C LEU A 227 -15.83 -49.29 45.88
N ASP A 228 -16.79 -49.09 46.80
CA ASP A 228 -16.75 -49.52 48.21
C ASP A 228 -16.92 -51.04 48.38
N VAL A 229 -16.67 -51.83 47.34
CA VAL A 229 -17.03 -53.25 47.30
C VAL A 229 -15.78 -54.09 47.54
N LYS A 230 -15.51 -54.44 48.81
CA LYS A 230 -14.57 -55.51 49.25
C LYS A 230 -13.28 -55.65 48.42
N GLN A 231 -12.74 -54.54 47.93
CA GLN A 231 -11.60 -54.53 47.02
C GLN A 231 -10.36 -55.11 47.70
N ASP A 232 -10.21 -54.84 48.99
CA ASP A 232 -9.14 -55.38 49.84
C ASP A 232 -9.12 -56.92 49.88
N GLU A 233 -10.30 -57.57 49.94
CA GLU A 233 -10.40 -59.04 49.97
C GLU A 233 -9.98 -59.66 48.63
N ILE A 234 -10.25 -58.96 47.52
CA ILE A 234 -9.87 -59.39 46.16
C ILE A 234 -8.37 -59.18 45.94
N GLU A 235 -7.83 -58.03 46.34
CA GLU A 235 -6.41 -57.73 46.27
C GLU A 235 -5.56 -58.67 47.12
N GLU A 236 -6.00 -59.00 48.34
CA GLU A 236 -5.33 -59.99 49.19
C GLU A 236 -5.33 -61.36 48.54
N HIS A 237 -6.44 -61.78 47.92
CA HIS A 237 -6.50 -63.04 47.19
C HIS A 237 -5.55 -63.07 45.98
N ILE A 238 -5.51 -62.00 45.18
CA ILE A 238 -4.61 -61.89 44.02
C ILE A 238 -3.15 -61.97 44.48
N LYS A 239 -2.77 -61.21 45.52
CA LYS A 239 -1.40 -61.22 46.07
C LYS A 239 -0.99 -62.58 46.63
N ALA A 240 -1.92 -63.32 47.24
CA ALA A 240 -1.64 -64.63 47.83
C ALA A 240 -1.55 -65.76 46.79
N HIS A 241 -2.31 -65.69 45.69
CA HIS A 241 -2.50 -66.84 44.78
C HIS A 241 -1.99 -66.63 43.35
N PHE A 242 -1.68 -65.40 42.91
CA PHE A 242 -1.15 -65.13 41.58
C PHE A 242 0.37 -64.90 41.60
N LYS A 243 1.09 -65.51 40.65
CA LYS A 243 2.54 -65.33 40.49
C LYS A 243 2.92 -63.99 39.83
N LYS A 244 2.01 -63.44 39.02
CA LYS A 244 2.09 -62.11 38.41
C LYS A 244 0.74 -61.44 38.58
N SER A 245 0.74 -60.18 39.02
CA SER A 245 -0.47 -59.38 39.18
C SER A 245 -0.97 -58.78 37.85
N ASP A 246 -0.10 -58.69 36.86
CA ASP A 246 -0.43 -58.13 35.55
C ASP A 246 -1.56 -58.97 34.90
N ASN A 247 -2.69 -58.33 34.60
CA ASN A 247 -3.93 -58.91 34.04
C ASN A 247 -4.69 -59.90 34.95
N ALA A 248 -4.41 -59.95 36.25
CA ALA A 248 -5.12 -60.85 37.17
C ALA A 248 -6.63 -60.53 37.27
N GLU A 249 -7.00 -59.26 37.23
CA GLU A 249 -8.40 -58.82 37.29
C GLU A 249 -9.18 -59.18 36.02
N THR A 250 -8.59 -58.98 34.84
CA THR A 250 -9.17 -59.38 33.55
C THR A 250 -9.37 -60.89 33.48
N PHE A 251 -8.42 -61.67 34.00
CA PHE A 251 -8.54 -63.12 34.08
C PHE A 251 -9.69 -63.56 35.01
N LEU A 252 -9.87 -62.89 36.15
CA LEU A 252 -10.96 -63.18 37.08
C LEU A 252 -12.32 -62.78 36.49
N SER A 253 -12.42 -61.63 35.81
CA SER A 253 -13.67 -61.21 35.17
C SER A 253 -14.07 -62.14 34.02
N GLU A 254 -13.15 -62.49 33.13
CA GLU A 254 -13.41 -63.44 32.04
C GLU A 254 -13.67 -64.85 32.58
N GLY A 255 -12.93 -65.25 33.62
CA GLY A 255 -13.10 -66.54 34.29
C GLY A 255 -14.49 -66.73 34.90
N LEU A 256 -15.14 -65.65 35.36
CA LEU A 256 -16.53 -65.68 35.83
C LEU A 256 -17.53 -65.94 34.69
N GLU A 257 -17.28 -65.46 33.48
CA GLU A 257 -18.15 -65.69 32.31
C GLU A 257 -18.11 -67.15 31.83
N PHE A 258 -16.99 -67.84 32.06
CA PHE A 258 -16.82 -69.25 31.71
C PHE A 258 -17.37 -70.23 32.75
N LEU A 259 -17.90 -69.75 33.89
CA LEU A 259 -18.54 -70.61 34.88
C LEU A 259 -19.92 -71.07 34.42
N HIS A 260 -20.26 -72.34 34.68
CA HIS A 260 -21.62 -72.82 34.47
C HIS A 260 -22.62 -72.10 35.40
N GLU A 261 -23.78 -71.73 34.84
CA GLU A 261 -24.89 -71.13 35.60
C GLU A 261 -25.44 -72.12 36.63
N LYS A 262 -25.84 -71.61 37.80
CA LYS A 262 -26.56 -72.41 38.80
C LYS A 262 -27.92 -72.78 38.22
N THR A 263 -28.18 -74.07 37.99
CA THR A 263 -29.53 -74.54 37.66
C THR A 263 -30.33 -74.71 38.97
N ASP A 264 -31.66 -74.57 38.92
CA ASP A 264 -32.55 -74.61 40.10
C ASP A 264 -32.45 -75.90 40.95
N THR A 265 -31.76 -76.93 40.46
CA THR A 265 -31.55 -78.23 41.11
C THR A 265 -30.16 -78.46 41.70
N GLU A 266 -29.15 -77.63 41.38
CA GLU A 266 -27.76 -77.80 41.84
C GLU A 266 -27.29 -76.57 42.63
N THR A 267 -27.03 -76.76 43.92
CA THR A 267 -26.64 -75.67 44.83
C THR A 267 -25.15 -75.32 44.75
N ILE A 268 -24.35 -76.15 44.08
CA ILE A 268 -22.88 -76.08 44.03
C ILE A 268 -22.42 -76.19 42.58
N ARG A 269 -21.60 -75.23 42.12
CA ARG A 269 -21.02 -75.24 40.77
C ARG A 269 -19.87 -76.25 40.69
N SER A 270 -19.64 -76.76 39.48
CA SER A 270 -18.44 -77.55 39.17
C SER A 270 -17.30 -76.66 38.67
N CYS A 271 -16.07 -77.01 39.03
CA CYS A 271 -14.86 -76.31 38.59
C CYS A 271 -14.61 -76.53 37.09
N VAL A 272 -14.39 -75.45 36.34
CA VAL A 272 -14.17 -75.48 34.88
C VAL A 272 -12.88 -76.23 34.49
N PHE A 273 -11.90 -76.33 35.39
CA PHE A 273 -10.62 -76.98 35.10
C PHE A 273 -10.61 -78.48 35.42
N CYS A 274 -11.10 -78.86 36.60
CA CYS A 274 -11.00 -80.24 37.09
C CYS A 274 -12.35 -80.95 37.27
N SER A 275 -13.47 -80.29 36.96
CA SER A 275 -14.85 -80.80 37.06
C SER A 275 -15.26 -81.26 38.46
N GLN A 276 -14.52 -80.89 39.50
CA GLN A 276 -14.88 -81.16 40.89
C GLN A 276 -15.92 -80.15 41.40
N GLU A 277 -16.78 -80.58 42.31
CA GLU A 277 -17.72 -79.69 43.01
C GLU A 277 -16.96 -78.63 43.82
N LEU A 278 -17.37 -77.37 43.69
CA LEU A 278 -16.74 -76.25 44.38
C LEU A 278 -17.18 -76.21 45.85
N GLY A 279 -16.23 -76.12 46.76
CA GLY A 279 -16.54 -75.99 48.19
C GLY A 279 -17.27 -74.69 48.52
N VAL A 280 -17.89 -74.63 49.70
CA VAL A 280 -18.66 -73.47 50.21
C VAL A 280 -17.85 -72.17 50.18
N ASP A 281 -16.54 -72.24 50.45
CA ASP A 281 -15.66 -71.08 50.46
C ASP A 281 -15.32 -70.57 49.04
N ALA A 282 -15.23 -71.48 48.07
CA ALA A 282 -15.04 -71.11 46.66
C ALA A 282 -16.29 -70.44 46.08
N GLU A 283 -17.49 -70.91 46.43
CA GLU A 283 -18.75 -70.26 46.06
C GLU A 283 -18.89 -68.86 46.65
N LYS A 284 -18.54 -68.67 47.93
CA LYS A 284 -18.53 -67.33 48.55
C LYS A 284 -17.56 -66.38 47.85
N LEU A 285 -16.40 -66.87 47.45
CA LEU A 285 -15.40 -66.07 46.74
C LEU A 285 -15.90 -65.68 45.33
N ILE A 286 -16.50 -66.62 44.59
CA ILE A 286 -17.12 -66.37 43.28
C ILE A 286 -18.27 -65.37 43.40
N ASP A 287 -19.11 -65.47 44.42
CA ASP A 287 -20.20 -64.51 44.66
C ASP A 287 -19.65 -63.11 45.02
N THR A 288 -18.51 -63.05 45.72
CA THR A 288 -17.80 -61.79 46.02
C THR A 288 -17.23 -61.16 44.74
N TYR A 289 -16.58 -61.94 43.87
CA TYR A 289 -16.12 -61.47 42.56
C TYR A 289 -17.28 -61.05 41.65
N SER A 290 -18.35 -61.84 41.59
CA SER A 290 -19.55 -61.50 40.81
C SER A 290 -20.17 -60.19 41.29
N SER A 291 -20.18 -59.92 42.60
CA SER A 291 -20.65 -58.65 43.14
C SER A 291 -19.74 -57.47 42.79
N PHE A 292 -18.43 -57.69 42.68
CA PHE A 292 -17.45 -56.65 42.32
C PHE A 292 -17.52 -56.31 40.82
N PHE A 293 -17.56 -57.32 39.94
CA PHE A 293 -17.56 -57.14 38.49
C PHE A 293 -18.94 -56.85 37.88
N LYS A 294 -20.04 -56.96 38.64
CA LYS A 294 -21.39 -56.64 38.15
C LYS A 294 -21.58 -55.12 37.95
N GLY A 295 -21.65 -54.71 36.68
CA GLY A 295 -22.15 -53.41 36.21
C GLY A 295 -21.28 -52.21 36.59
N GLY A 296 -21.17 -51.91 37.89
CA GLY A 296 -20.52 -50.71 38.40
C GLY A 296 -19.02 -50.62 38.10
N TYR A 297 -18.29 -51.74 38.03
CA TYR A 297 -16.86 -51.76 37.68
C TYR A 297 -16.62 -51.46 36.20
N ALA A 298 -17.34 -52.14 35.31
CA ALA A 298 -17.22 -51.92 33.87
C ALA A 298 -17.68 -50.52 33.45
N ASP A 299 -18.77 -50.02 34.07
CA ASP A 299 -19.27 -48.66 33.84
C ASP A 299 -18.26 -47.61 34.34
N LEU A 300 -17.65 -47.82 35.51
CA LEU A 300 -16.63 -46.93 36.04
C LEU A 300 -15.36 -46.95 35.16
N GLN A 301 -14.90 -48.13 34.74
CA GLN A 301 -13.74 -48.26 33.85
C GLN A 301 -13.97 -47.49 32.54
N LYS A 302 -15.17 -47.60 31.96
CA LYS A 302 -15.55 -46.88 30.76
C LYS A 302 -15.64 -45.36 30.99
N GLU A 303 -16.24 -44.92 32.11
CA GLU A 303 -16.27 -43.49 32.47
C GLU A 303 -14.87 -42.90 32.62
N VAL A 304 -13.93 -43.65 33.22
CA VAL A 304 -12.53 -43.24 33.41
C VAL A 304 -11.77 -43.21 32.09
N GLU A 305 -12.00 -44.18 31.20
CA GLU A 305 -11.35 -44.23 29.88
C GLU A 305 -11.83 -43.08 28.99
N GLU A 306 -13.14 -42.82 28.91
CA GLU A 306 -13.72 -41.68 28.17
C GLU A 306 -13.23 -40.33 28.72
N ALA A 307 -13.12 -40.20 30.04
CA ALA A 307 -12.54 -39.04 30.71
C ALA A 307 -11.07 -38.82 30.35
N THR A 308 -10.30 -39.91 30.29
CA THR A 308 -8.86 -39.88 30.02
C THR A 308 -8.56 -39.53 28.56
N GLU A 309 -9.29 -40.14 27.61
CA GLU A 309 -9.20 -39.80 26.19
C GLU A 309 -9.55 -38.33 25.94
N TYR A 310 -10.62 -37.83 26.57
CA TYR A 310 -11.02 -36.43 26.47
C TYR A 310 -9.91 -35.46 26.87
N PHE A 311 -9.16 -35.75 27.95
CA PHE A 311 -8.03 -34.91 28.37
C PHE A 311 -6.81 -35.02 27.46
N LYS A 312 -6.52 -36.21 26.90
CA LYS A 312 -5.43 -36.39 25.93
C LYS A 312 -5.67 -35.56 24.67
N ASP A 313 -6.90 -35.57 24.15
CA ASP A 313 -7.29 -34.81 22.96
C ASP A 313 -7.33 -33.29 23.19
N LEU A 314 -7.45 -32.84 24.44
CA LEU A 314 -7.55 -31.42 24.78
C LEU A 314 -6.20 -30.70 24.62
N ASN A 315 -6.01 -30.02 23.49
CA ASN A 315 -4.82 -29.19 23.24
C ASN A 315 -5.03 -27.73 23.70
N LEU A 316 -4.94 -27.53 25.01
CA LEU A 316 -5.05 -26.22 25.65
C LEU A 316 -3.98 -25.23 25.16
N GLU A 317 -2.77 -25.72 24.86
CA GLU A 317 -1.64 -24.90 24.40
C GLU A 317 -1.95 -24.26 23.04
N ALA A 318 -2.34 -25.06 22.05
CA ALA A 318 -2.71 -24.55 20.73
C ALA A 318 -3.94 -23.62 20.80
N GLY A 319 -4.89 -23.93 21.68
CA GLY A 319 -6.07 -23.10 21.92
C GLY A 319 -5.72 -21.71 22.47
N LEU A 320 -4.91 -21.65 23.52
CA LEU A 320 -4.49 -20.39 24.17
C LEU A 320 -3.57 -19.56 23.27
N SER A 321 -2.67 -20.22 22.54
CA SER A 321 -1.79 -19.56 21.56
C SER A 321 -2.60 -18.84 20.48
N LYS A 322 -3.63 -19.51 19.95
CA LYS A 322 -4.50 -18.96 18.91
C LYS A 322 -5.30 -17.77 19.42
N ILE A 323 -5.74 -17.80 20.67
CA ILE A 323 -6.45 -16.70 21.32
C ILE A 323 -5.53 -15.50 21.54
N ALA A 324 -4.32 -15.75 22.04
CA ALA A 324 -3.34 -14.69 22.25
C ALA A 324 -3.00 -13.98 20.93
N VAL A 325 -2.82 -14.72 19.84
CA VAL A 325 -2.56 -14.14 18.51
C VAL A 325 -3.77 -13.36 17.98
N ASP A 326 -4.98 -13.90 18.07
CA ASP A 326 -6.20 -13.24 17.56
C ASP A 326 -6.54 -11.97 18.36
N LEU A 327 -6.33 -11.97 19.67
CA LEU A 327 -6.59 -10.79 20.52
C LEU A 327 -5.46 -9.75 20.42
N ASN A 328 -4.19 -10.15 20.33
CA ASN A 328 -3.09 -9.22 20.06
C ASN A 328 -3.22 -8.57 18.67
N SER A 329 -3.73 -9.29 17.68
CA SER A 329 -4.00 -8.71 16.35
C SER A 329 -5.05 -7.60 16.36
N LYS A 330 -5.82 -7.49 17.46
CA LYS A 330 -6.88 -6.50 17.68
C LYS A 330 -6.51 -5.49 18.78
N ASP A 331 -5.22 -5.34 19.07
CA ASP A 331 -4.68 -4.42 20.09
C ASP A 331 -5.23 -4.68 21.52
N LEU A 332 -5.63 -5.92 21.81
CA LEU A 332 -6.08 -6.36 23.14
C LEU A 332 -5.04 -7.24 23.79
N ASP A 333 -4.29 -6.67 24.73
CA ASP A 333 -3.40 -7.43 25.60
C ASP A 333 -4.21 -8.11 26.72
N ILE A 334 -4.26 -9.43 26.67
CA ILE A 334 -4.93 -10.29 27.65
C ILE A 334 -3.99 -10.80 28.75
N GLY A 335 -2.72 -10.38 28.77
CA GLY A 335 -1.76 -10.80 29.80
C GLY A 335 -1.45 -12.30 29.79
N LEU A 336 -1.72 -12.97 28.66
CA LEU A 336 -1.31 -14.35 28.38
C LEU A 336 0.13 -14.33 27.88
N THR A 337 1.07 -14.23 28.82
CA THR A 337 2.50 -14.34 28.56
C THR A 337 2.87 -15.76 28.11
N GLU A 338 3.84 -15.88 27.20
CA GLU A 338 4.37 -17.18 26.76
C GLU A 338 4.75 -18.12 27.92
N GLU A 339 5.19 -17.56 29.05
CA GLU A 339 5.53 -18.32 30.26
C GLU A 339 4.35 -19.09 30.85
N LYS A 340 3.15 -18.48 30.89
CA LYS A 340 1.93 -19.13 31.40
C LYS A 340 1.46 -20.24 30.47
N VAL A 341 1.62 -20.05 29.17
CA VAL A 341 1.33 -21.08 28.15
C VAL A 341 2.27 -22.27 28.33
N LYS A 342 3.57 -22.02 28.58
CA LYS A 342 4.56 -23.07 28.86
C LYS A 342 4.33 -23.80 30.19
N GLU A 343 3.85 -23.13 31.22
CA GLU A 343 3.46 -23.79 32.49
C GLU A 343 2.29 -24.77 32.28
N LEU A 344 1.26 -24.37 31.55
CA LEU A 344 0.11 -25.23 31.23
C LEU A 344 0.53 -26.43 30.38
N ALA A 345 1.45 -26.25 29.44
CA ALA A 345 2.01 -27.35 28.65
C ALA A 345 2.78 -28.37 29.51
N LYS A 346 3.53 -27.89 30.52
CA LYS A 346 4.23 -28.77 31.47
C LYS A 346 3.25 -29.58 32.33
N LEU A 347 2.17 -28.96 32.80
CA LEU A 347 1.14 -29.64 33.58
C LEU A 347 0.46 -30.76 32.77
N LYS A 348 0.13 -30.51 31.49
CA LYS A 348 -0.41 -31.54 30.60
C LYS A 348 0.57 -32.71 30.42
N LYS A 349 1.85 -32.43 30.18
CA LYS A 349 2.87 -33.46 30.00
C LYS A 349 3.11 -34.29 31.27
N ASN A 350 2.95 -33.70 32.45
CA ASN A 350 3.03 -34.44 33.70
C ASN A 350 1.81 -35.36 33.87
N PHE A 351 0.60 -34.90 33.54
CA PHE A 351 -0.60 -35.73 33.56
C PHE A 351 -0.50 -36.91 32.59
N GLU A 352 -0.06 -36.68 31.34
CA GLU A 352 0.14 -37.76 30.36
C GLU A 352 1.12 -38.84 30.86
N LYS A 353 2.17 -38.42 31.58
CA LYS A 353 3.13 -39.35 32.19
C LYS A 353 2.55 -40.15 33.34
N GLU A 354 1.71 -39.54 34.18
CA GLU A 354 1.06 -40.22 35.30
C GLU A 354 -0.03 -41.19 34.85
N VAL A 355 -0.63 -40.96 33.68
CA VAL A 355 -1.63 -41.86 33.07
C VAL A 355 -0.96 -43.04 32.34
N GLU A 356 0.27 -42.87 31.85
CA GLU A 356 1.03 -43.93 31.16
C GLU A 356 1.86 -44.82 32.12
N SER A 357 2.01 -44.41 33.38
CA SER A 357 2.72 -45.14 34.45
C SER A 357 1.77 -45.99 35.28
#